data_AF-A0A9W7PYQ2-F1
#
_entry.id   AF-A0A9W7PYQ2-F1
#
_cell.length_a   1.000
_cell.length_b   1.000
_cell.length_c   1.000
_cell.angle_alpha   90.00
_cell.angle_beta   90.00
_cell.angle_gamma   90.00
#
_symmetry.space_group_name_H-M   'P 1'
#
loop_
_entity.id
_entity.type
_entity.pdbx_description
1 polymer ?
#
loop_
_entity_poly.entity_id
_entity_poly.type
_entity_poly.pdbx_seq_one_letter_code
_entity_poly.pdbx_strand_id
1 'polypeptide(L)' 'MSRKGNCHDNAVIESFHSSLKSELFYSQEKQIHSTSTLKQLIHDYIEYYNTERIQEKLNYLSPIEYKKQVA' A
#
# COMPACT_ATOMS: atom_id res chain seq x y z
N MET A 1 -22.88 -11.43 -13.42
CA MET A 1 -23.66 -10.47 -12.62
C MET A 1 -22.70 -9.77 -11.67
N SER A 2 -22.46 -8.47 -11.84
CA SER A 2 -21.66 -7.69 -10.89
C SER A 2 -22.52 -7.46 -9.65
N ARG A 3 -22.05 -7.93 -8.48
CA ARG A 3 -22.68 -7.62 -7.20
C ARG A 3 -22.56 -6.11 -6.98
N LYS A 4 -23.61 -5.46 -6.46
CA LYS A 4 -23.53 -4.05 -6.07
C LYS A 4 -22.40 -3.89 -5.05
N GLY A 5 -21.41 -3.05 -5.35
CA GLY A 5 -20.22 -2.88 -4.52
C GLY A 5 -20.60 -2.46 -3.10
N ASN A 6 -19.94 -3.06 -2.11
CA ASN A 6 -20.12 -2.68 -0.70
C ASN A 6 -18.94 -1.81 -0.24
N CYS A 7 -19.13 -0.97 0.77
CA CYS A 7 -18.08 -0.06 1.25
C CYS A 7 -16.87 -0.80 1.85
N HIS A 8 -17.06 -1.99 2.41
CA HIS A 8 -15.97 -2.80 2.94
C HIS A 8 -15.05 -3.36 1.84
N ASP A 9 -15.59 -3.69 0.67
CA ASP A 9 -14.80 -4.13 -0.49
C ASP A 9 -13.84 -3.01 -0.94
N ASN A 10 -14.26 -1.74 -0.82
CA ASN A 10 -13.49 -0.59 -1.28
C ASN A 10 -12.56 -0.02 -0.19
N ALA A 11 -12.94 -0.11 1.08
CA ALA A 11 -12.22 0.52 2.19
C ALA A 11 -10.74 0.10 2.26
N VAL A 12 -10.42 -1.16 1.96
CA VAL A 12 -9.04 -1.66 2.00
C VAL A 12 -8.17 -0.99 0.95
N ILE A 13 -8.63 -0.92 -0.30
CA ILE A 13 -7.86 -0.31 -1.39
C ILE A 13 -7.82 1.21 -1.26
N GLU A 14 -8.88 1.84 -0.75
CA GLU A 14 -8.90 3.28 -0.44
C GLU A 14 -7.87 3.63 0.64
N SER A 15 -7.78 2.83 1.70
CA SER A 15 -6.77 3.02 2.74
C SER A 15 -5.36 2.90 2.17
N PHE A 16 -5.11 1.91 1.31
CA PHE A 16 -3.81 1.76 0.64
C PHE A 16 -3.47 2.98 -0.21
N HIS A 17 -4.40 3.45 -1.05
CA HIS A 17 -4.19 4.64 -1.88
C HIS A 17 -3.98 5.92 -1.07
N SER A 18 -4.63 6.04 0.09
CA SER A 18 -4.39 7.16 1.00
C SER A 18 -2.96 7.14 1.54
N SER A 19 -2.47 5.99 2.02
CA SER A 19 -1.09 5.82 2.49
C SER A 19 -0.07 6.08 1.39
N LEU A 20 -0.27 5.51 0.20
CA LEU A 20 0.61 5.71 -0.95
C LEU A 20 0.76 7.19 -1.29
N LYS A 21 -0.35 7.94 -1.37
CA LYS A 21 -0.29 9.38 -1.69
C LYS A 21 0.40 10.19 -0.60
N SER A 22 0.08 9.91 0.67
CA SER A 22 0.65 10.66 1.79
C SER A 22 2.14 10.39 1.99
N GLU A 23 2.56 9.14 1.87
CA GLU A 23 3.93 8.72 2.19
C GLU A 23 4.87 8.85 1.00
N LEU A 24 4.40 8.56 -0.22
CA LEU A 24 5.23 8.61 -1.43
C LEU A 24 5.08 9.96 -2.15
N PHE A 25 3.87 10.32 -2.57
CA PHE A 25 3.67 11.48 -3.44
C PHE A 25 3.93 12.80 -2.72
N TYR A 26 3.33 13.04 -1.55
CA TYR A 26 3.56 14.31 -0.84
C TYR A 26 4.97 14.44 -0.27
N SER A 27 5.61 13.32 0.10
CA SER A 27 7.00 13.34 0.61
C SER A 27 8.04 13.47 -0.49
N GLN A 28 7.80 12.91 -1.67
CA GLN A 28 8.79 12.80 -2.75
C GLN A 28 8.38 13.52 -4.04
N GLU A 29 7.38 14.41 -4.00
CA GLU A 29 6.86 15.13 -5.18
C GLU A 29 7.98 15.73 -6.04
N LYS A 30 8.99 16.31 -5.39
CA LYS A 30 10.12 16.97 -6.04
C LYS A 30 11.10 16.00 -6.73
N GLN A 31 11.04 14.70 -6.46
CA GLN A 31 11.92 13.67 -7.04
C GLN A 31 11.26 12.95 -8.22
N ILE A 32 9.96 13.17 -8.46
CA ILE A 32 9.21 12.53 -9.54
C ILE A 32 9.42 13.35 -10.82
N HIS A 33 10.47 13.01 -11.57
CA HIS A 33 10.84 13.72 -12.80
C HIS A 33 10.39 13.03 -14.09
N SER A 34 9.95 11.78 -14.00
CA SER A 34 9.50 10.99 -15.16
C SER A 34 8.50 9.91 -14.76
N THR A 35 7.70 9.46 -15.74
CA THR A 35 6.80 8.32 -15.56
C THR A 35 7.55 7.04 -15.21
N SER A 36 8.79 6.87 -15.70
CA SER A 36 9.61 5.70 -15.37
C SER A 36 10.06 5.72 -13.91
N THR A 37 10.52 6.88 -13.41
CA THR A 37 10.86 7.08 -12.00
C THR A 37 9.64 6.84 -11.11
N LEU A 38 8.48 7.37 -11.51
CA LEU A 38 7.23 7.15 -10.78
C LEU A 38 6.86 5.67 -10.67
N LYS A 39 6.96 4.92 -11.77
CA LYS A 39 6.69 3.48 -11.77
C LYS A 39 7.61 2.76 -10.81
N GLN A 40 8.91 3.06 -10.84
CA GLN A 40 9.88 2.44 -9.94
C GLN A 40 9.54 2.73 -8.47
N LEU A 41 9.30 4.00 -8.14
CA LEU A 41 8.91 4.40 -6.79
C LEU A 41 7.64 3.71 -6.29
N ILE A 42 6.64 3.52 -7.17
CA ILE A 42 5.42 2.78 -6.83
C ILE A 42 5.74 1.30 -6.59
N HIS A 43 6.58 0.68 -7.43
CA HIS A 43 6.99 -0.71 -7.24
C HIS A 43 7.73 -0.91 -5.91
N ASP A 44 8.70 -0.04 -5.62
CA ASP A 44 9.48 -0.09 -4.38
C ASP A 44 8.57 0.13 -3.15
N TYR A 45 7.62 1.06 -3.24
CA TYR A 45 6.64 1.29 -2.17
C TYR A 45 5.73 0.08 -1.95
N ILE A 46 5.27 -0.59 -3.02
CA ILE A 46 4.44 -1.79 -2.91
C ILE A 46 5.24 -2.92 -2.25
N GLU A 47 6.51 -3.09 -2.59
CA GLU A 47 7.38 -4.07 -1.96
C GLU A 47 7.49 -3.78 -0.46
N TYR A 48 7.94 -2.57 -0.10
CA TYR A 48 8.02 -2.09 1.28
C TYR A 48 6.70 -2.32 2.04
N TYR A 49 5.57 -1.93 1.45
CA TYR A 49 4.26 -2.06 2.08
C TYR A 49 3.94 -3.51 2.46
N ASN A 50 4.33 -4.48 1.62
CA ASN A 50 3.99 -5.89 1.82
C ASN A 50 5.01 -6.64 2.69
N THR A 51 6.29 -6.31 2.60
CA THR A 51 7.39 -7.07 3.22
C THR A 51 7.94 -6.45 4.50
N GLU A 52 7.84 -5.13 4.67
CA GLU A 52 8.55 -4.40 5.73
C GLU A 52 7.65 -3.52 6.58
N ARG A 53 6.51 -3.06 6.05
CA ARG A 53 5.63 -2.13 6.76
C ARG A 53 5.03 -2.75 8.02
N ILE A 54 5.46 -2.25 9.17
CA ILE A 54 4.90 -2.59 10.47
C ILE A 54 3.49 -1.99 10.60
N GLN A 55 2.51 -2.82 10.96
CA GLN A 55 1.16 -2.37 11.26
C GLN A 55 0.73 -2.85 12.65
N GLU A 56 0.33 -1.93 13.53
CA GLU A 56 -0.11 -2.25 14.90
C GLU A 56 -1.28 -3.26 14.89
N LYS A 57 -2.24 -3.07 13.97
CA LYS A 57 -3.38 -3.99 13.76
C LYS A 57 -2.98 -5.42 13.36
N LEU A 58 -1.75 -5.61 12.89
CA LEU A 58 -1.19 -6.91 12.48
C LEU A 58 -0.19 -7.44 13.51
N ASN A 59 -0.32 -7.06 14.79
CA ASN A 59 0.64 -7.42 15.84
C ASN A 59 2.08 -6.97 15.53
N TYR A 60 2.22 -5.78 14.94
CA TYR A 60 3.51 -5.22 14.54
C TYR A 60 4.27 -6.04 13.48
N LEU A 61 3.54 -6.80 12.66
CA LEU A 61 4.09 -7.57 11.55
C LEU A 61 3.84 -6.87 10.21
N SER A 62 4.65 -7.22 9.21
CA SER A 62 4.34 -6.90 7.82
C SER A 62 3.14 -7.71 7.31
N PRO A 63 2.42 -7.24 6.27
CA PRO A 63 1.29 -7.99 5.70
C PRO A 63 1.63 -9.42 5.29
N ILE A 64 2.81 -9.66 4.70
CA ILE A 64 3.25 -11.01 4.31
C ILE A 64 3.56 -11.86 5.55
N GLU A 65 4.23 -11.31 6.56
CA GLU A 65 4.53 -12.05 7.79
C GLU A 65 3.26 -12.43 8.55
N TYR A 66 2.33 -11.49 8.69
CA TYR A 66 1.02 -11.76 9.29
C TYR A 66 0.30 -12.88 8.53
N LYS A 67 0.29 -12.82 7.20
CA LYS A 67 -0.31 -13.87 6.36
C LYS A 67 0.34 -15.24 6.57
N LYS A 68 1.66 -15.30 6.78
CA LYS A 68 2.37 -16.57 7.07
C LYS A 68 2.04 -17.15 8.46
N GLN A 69 1.69 -16.32 9.44
CA GLN A 69 1.33 -16.78 10.79
C GLN A 69 -0.14 -17.22 10.90
N VAL A 70 -1.02 -16.63 10.10
CA VAL A 70 -2.47 -16.90 10.12
C VAL A 70 -2.89 -18.01 9.13
N ALA A 71 -2.03 -18.36 8.18
CA ALA A 71 -2.23 -19.48 7.25
C ALA A 71 -1.98 -20.83 7.92
#